data_AF-A0A6A1K128-F1
#
_entry.id   AF-A0A6A1K128-F1
#
_cell.length_a   1.000
_cell.length_b   1.000
_cell.length_c   1.000
_cell.angle_alpha   90.00
_cell.angle_beta   90.00
_cell.angle_gamma   90.00
#
_symmetry.space_group_name_H-M   'P 1'
#
loop_
_entity.id
_entity.type
_entity.pdbx_description
1 polymer ?
#
loop_
_entity_poly.entity_id
_entity_poly.type
_entity_poly.pdbx_seq_one_letter_code
_entity_poly.pdbx_strand_id
1 'polypeptide(L)'
;MSSYSQSTGGGVYVFERAYDANGNETKDDGAHPQKIMVTIVSMFGCNASYLEYNHIVGMWPSAYSAMTFNHAGVNNGWHIFRLDLGMMGTNFLYVYRDYSRVRVAMSFYKGKFYQYRKFIEGEDINTIPTR
;
A
#
# COMPACT_ATOMS: atom_id res chain seq x y z
N MET A 1 -12.73 13.26 16.45
CA MET A 1 -11.41 12.86 15.92
C MET A 1 -11.52 11.41 15.51
N SER A 2 -11.37 11.12 14.23
CA SER A 2 -11.53 9.76 13.70
C SER A 2 -10.32 8.93 14.10
N SER A 3 -10.45 8.06 15.10
CA SER A 3 -9.45 7.02 15.36
C SER A 3 -9.36 6.16 14.10
N TYR A 4 -8.24 6.21 13.38
CA TYR A 4 -8.02 5.27 12.27
C TYR A 4 -7.84 3.90 12.90
N SER A 5 -8.86 3.03 12.81
CA SER A 5 -8.82 1.73 13.47
C SER A 5 -7.74 0.87 12.82
N GLN A 6 -6.62 0.73 13.49
CA GLN A 6 -5.69 -0.36 13.24
C GLN A 6 -6.42 -1.65 13.60
N SER A 7 -6.53 -2.58 12.66
CA SER A 7 -7.12 -3.89 12.90
C SER A 7 -6.08 -4.99 12.71
N THR A 8 -6.45 -6.20 13.08
CA THR A 8 -5.68 -7.42 12.79
C THR A 8 -5.70 -7.75 11.29
N GLY A 9 -6.65 -7.23 10.51
CA GLY A 9 -6.79 -7.50 9.08
C GLY A 9 -6.35 -6.35 8.16
N GLY A 10 -5.86 -5.24 8.71
CA GLY A 10 -5.61 -4.04 7.92
C GLY A 10 -5.42 -2.78 8.75
N GLY A 11 -5.08 -1.68 8.09
CA GLY A 11 -4.86 -0.41 8.74
C GLY A 11 -4.23 0.64 7.82
N VAL A 12 -3.76 1.71 8.44
CA VAL A 12 -3.02 2.77 7.76
C VAL A 12 -1.54 2.44 7.78
N TYR A 13 -0.89 2.65 6.64
CA TYR A 13 0.54 2.46 6.44
C TYR A 13 1.17 3.74 5.88
N VAL A 14 2.41 3.99 6.27
CA VAL A 14 3.22 5.14 5.83
C VAL A 14 4.44 4.64 5.10
N PHE A 15 4.89 5.43 4.12
CA PHE A 15 6.06 5.09 3.32
C PHE A 15 7.29 4.83 4.21
N GLU A 16 8.06 3.82 3.85
CA GLU A 16 9.29 3.43 4.54
C GLU A 16 10.49 3.50 3.58
N ARG A 17 10.43 2.78 2.43
CA ARG A 17 11.55 2.62 1.49
C ARG A 17 11.09 2.33 0.07
N ALA A 18 11.89 2.74 -0.91
CA ALA A 18 11.70 2.41 -2.33
C ALA A 18 12.73 1.38 -2.79
N TYR A 19 12.35 0.50 -3.71
CA TYR A 19 13.22 -0.52 -4.27
C TYR A 19 13.08 -0.60 -5.79
N ASP A 20 14.15 -1.00 -6.48
CA ASP A 20 14.15 -1.31 -7.91
C ASP A 20 13.57 -2.70 -8.21
N ALA A 21 13.45 -3.06 -9.49
CA ALA A 21 12.94 -4.35 -9.93
C ALA A 21 13.78 -5.56 -9.46
N ASN A 22 15.04 -5.33 -9.08
CA ASN A 22 15.95 -6.36 -8.59
C ASN A 22 15.89 -6.49 -7.06
N GLY A 23 15.12 -5.62 -6.40
CA GLY A 23 14.98 -5.55 -4.95
C GLY A 23 16.11 -4.86 -4.21
N ASN A 24 16.92 -4.07 -4.91
CA ASN A 24 17.86 -3.17 -4.27
C ASN A 24 17.14 -1.90 -3.82
N GLU A 25 17.49 -1.40 -2.64
CA GLU A 25 16.97 -0.13 -2.15
C GLU A 25 17.41 1.02 -3.07
N THR A 26 16.49 1.93 -3.36
CA THR A 26 16.72 3.10 -4.22
C THR A 26 16.24 4.36 -3.55
N LYS A 27 16.73 5.51 -4.04
CA LYS A 27 16.23 6.81 -3.62
C LYS A 27 14.75 6.96 -4.00
N ASP A 28 13.98 7.52 -3.07
CA ASP A 28 12.60 7.95 -3.31
C ASP A 28 12.54 9.02 -4.42
N ASP A 29 11.62 8.83 -5.36
CA ASP A 29 11.34 9.72 -6.49
C ASP A 29 10.00 10.47 -6.36
N GLY A 30 9.25 10.24 -5.28
CA GLY A 30 7.95 10.86 -5.02
C GLY A 30 6.81 10.35 -5.91
N ALA A 31 7.01 9.29 -6.70
CA ALA A 31 6.00 8.76 -7.61
C ALA A 31 4.93 7.88 -6.94
N HIS A 32 4.84 7.91 -5.60
CA HIS A 32 3.94 7.08 -4.81
C HIS A 32 3.28 7.90 -3.68
N PRO A 33 2.12 7.47 -3.16
CA PRO A 33 1.50 8.13 -2.02
C PRO A 33 2.36 7.95 -0.76
N GLN A 34 2.36 8.94 0.13
CA GLN A 34 3.12 8.84 1.39
C GLN A 34 2.35 8.10 2.49
N LYS A 35 1.02 8.02 2.32
CA LYS A 35 0.11 7.35 3.25
C LYS A 35 -0.94 6.56 2.48
N ILE A 36 -1.12 5.30 2.87
CA ILE A 36 -2.09 4.38 2.27
C ILE A 36 -2.90 3.68 3.35
N MET A 37 -4.08 3.20 2.98
CA MET A 37 -4.88 2.30 3.80
C MET A 37 -5.00 0.97 3.07
N VAL A 38 -4.73 -0.12 3.79
CA VAL A 38 -4.84 -1.48 3.26
C VAL A 38 -5.70 -2.31 4.20
N THR A 39 -6.74 -2.94 3.64
CA THR A 39 -7.65 -3.81 4.38
C THR A 39 -7.79 -5.14 3.68
N ILE A 40 -7.51 -6.25 4.37
CA ILE A 40 -7.77 -7.60 3.87
C ILE A 40 -9.22 -7.96 4.21
N VAL A 41 -10.02 -8.16 3.18
CA VAL A 41 -11.42 -8.56 3.28
C VAL A 41 -11.49 -10.07 3.06
N SER A 42 -11.76 -10.83 4.12
CA SER A 42 -11.99 -12.26 4.06
C SER A 42 -13.48 -12.53 4.30
N MET A 43 -14.20 -12.93 3.26
CA MET A 43 -15.49 -13.59 3.43
C MET A 43 -15.70 -14.71 2.41
N PHE A 44 -15.28 -14.56 1.15
CA PHE A 44 -15.41 -15.59 0.09
C PHE A 44 -14.34 -15.44 -1.00
N GLY A 45 -13.07 -15.55 -0.60
CA GLY A 45 -11.91 -15.23 -1.43
C GLY A 45 -11.17 -14.05 -0.82
N CYS A 46 -9.95 -14.27 -0.33
CA CYS A 46 -9.16 -13.22 0.31
C CYS A 46 -8.90 -12.11 -0.71
N ASN A 47 -9.55 -10.97 -0.54
CA ASN A 47 -9.27 -9.77 -1.32
C ASN A 47 -8.57 -8.75 -0.43
N ALA A 48 -7.80 -7.88 -1.04
CA ALA A 48 -7.20 -6.74 -0.36
C ALA A 48 -7.68 -5.44 -1.01
N SER A 49 -8.17 -4.53 -0.19
CA SER A 49 -8.49 -3.17 -0.55
C SER A 49 -7.25 -2.30 -0.34
N TYR A 50 -6.99 -1.40 -1.28
CA TYR A 50 -5.92 -0.41 -1.24
C TYR A 50 -6.51 0.97 -1.54
N LEU A 51 -6.26 1.94 -0.67
CA LEU A 51 -6.73 3.31 -0.81
C LEU A 51 -5.57 4.28 -0.55
N GLU A 52 -5.42 5.27 -1.42
CA GLU A 52 -4.38 6.30 -1.30
C GLU A 52 -4.93 7.53 -0.58
N TYR A 53 -4.13 8.12 0.31
CA TYR A 53 -4.50 9.36 0.97
C TYR A 53 -4.36 10.55 0.02
N ASN A 54 -5.37 11.41 -0.04
CA ASN A 54 -5.27 12.64 -0.83
C ASN A 54 -4.59 13.74 0.00
N HIS A 55 -3.30 13.94 -0.25
CA HIS A 55 -2.51 14.95 0.46
C HIS A 55 -2.87 16.40 0.09
N ILE A 56 -3.41 16.64 -1.11
CA ILE A 56 -3.81 17.99 -1.55
C ILE A 56 -5.03 18.46 -0.75
N VAL A 57 -6.01 17.58 -0.58
CA VAL A 57 -7.27 17.89 0.10
C VAL A 57 -7.21 17.55 1.60
N GLY A 58 -6.17 16.84 2.04
CA GLY A 58 -5.97 16.47 3.44
C GLY A 58 -7.03 15.51 3.95
N MET A 59 -7.52 14.60 3.11
CA MET A 59 -8.56 13.64 3.49
C MET A 59 -8.43 12.30 2.76
N TRP A 60 -9.03 11.26 3.34
CA TRP A 60 -9.23 10.01 2.62
C TRP A 60 -10.30 10.20 1.54
N PRO A 61 -10.05 9.75 0.30
CA PRO A 61 -11.12 9.64 -0.68
C PRO A 61 -12.17 8.63 -0.20
N SER A 62 -13.32 8.66 -0.85
CA SER A 62 -14.39 7.70 -0.56
C SER A 62 -13.89 6.26 -0.70
N ALA A 63 -14.37 5.34 0.14
CA ALA A 63 -14.01 3.93 0.07
C ALA A 63 -14.32 3.30 -1.31
N TYR A 64 -15.27 3.87 -2.07
CA TYR A 64 -15.56 3.48 -3.46
C TYR A 64 -14.40 3.72 -4.42
N SER A 65 -13.42 4.56 -4.05
CA SER A 65 -12.20 4.79 -4.84
C SER A 65 -11.10 3.78 -4.53
N ALA A 66 -11.34 2.82 -3.62
CA ALA A 66 -10.34 1.82 -3.29
C ALA A 66 -10.15 0.82 -4.44
N MET A 67 -8.89 0.50 -4.72
CA MET A 67 -8.56 -0.59 -5.62
C MET A 67 -8.69 -1.92 -4.89
N THR A 68 -9.31 -2.90 -5.55
CA THR A 68 -9.48 -4.25 -5.00
C THR A 68 -8.55 -5.21 -5.72
N PHE A 69 -7.71 -5.90 -4.95
CA PHE A 69 -6.78 -6.91 -5.43
C PHE A 69 -7.25 -8.30 -5.00
N ASN A 70 -7.08 -9.28 -5.87
CA ASN A 70 -7.40 -10.68 -5.60
C ASN A 70 -6.17 -11.41 -5.06
N HIS A 71 -6.33 -12.31 -4.07
CA HIS A 71 -5.21 -13.11 -3.58
C HIS A 71 -4.66 -14.04 -4.67
N ALA A 72 -3.34 -13.99 -4.86
CA ALA A 72 -2.61 -14.71 -5.91
C ALA A 72 -1.64 -15.76 -5.36
N GLY A 73 -1.33 -15.74 -4.06
CA GLY A 73 -0.46 -16.75 -3.44
C GLY A 73 0.29 -16.23 -2.22
N VAL A 74 1.22 -17.05 -1.73
CA VAL A 74 2.08 -16.71 -0.58
C VAL A 74 3.53 -17.08 -0.93
N ASN A 75 4.48 -16.21 -0.59
CA ASN A 75 5.91 -16.49 -0.74
C ASN A 75 6.73 -15.80 0.36
N ASN A 76 7.64 -16.52 1.01
CA ASN A 76 8.55 -15.98 2.05
C ASN A 76 7.85 -15.09 3.11
N GLY A 77 6.67 -15.51 3.56
CA GLY A 77 5.88 -14.76 4.56
C GLY A 77 5.07 -13.58 4.01
N TRP A 78 5.05 -13.38 2.69
CA TRP A 78 4.22 -12.36 2.03
C TRP A 78 2.99 -12.99 1.39
N HIS A 79 1.81 -12.50 1.76
CA HIS A 79 0.60 -12.67 0.97
C HIS A 79 0.67 -11.78 -0.26
N ILE A 80 0.45 -12.36 -1.43
CA ILE A 80 0.55 -11.68 -2.72
C ILE A 80 -0.88 -11.48 -3.22
N PHE A 81 -1.22 -10.24 -3.52
CA PHE A 81 -2.48 -9.86 -4.14
C PHE A 81 -2.20 -9.21 -5.50
N ARG A 82 -3.08 -9.47 -6.46
CA ARG A 82 -2.94 -9.09 -7.87
C ARG A 82 -4.19 -8.39 -8.37
N LEU A 83 -4.00 -7.34 -9.16
CA LEU A 83 -5.04 -6.65 -9.90
C LEU A 83 -4.58 -6.49 -11.35
N ASP A 84 -5.31 -7.08 -12.29
CA ASP A 84 -5.05 -6.95 -13.71
C ASP A 84 -5.89 -5.82 -14.31
N LEU A 85 -5.24 -4.86 -14.96
CA LEU A 85 -5.87 -3.68 -15.57
C LEU A 85 -5.87 -3.76 -17.10
N GLY A 86 -5.91 -4.98 -17.65
CA GLY A 86 -5.84 -5.23 -19.09
C GLY A 86 -4.56 -4.67 -19.71
N MET A 87 -4.70 -3.81 -20.72
CA MET A 87 -3.57 -3.20 -21.43
C MET A 87 -2.73 -2.26 -20.56
N MET A 88 -3.24 -1.79 -19.41
CA MET A 88 -2.48 -0.94 -18.48
C MET A 88 -1.50 -1.73 -17.61
N GLY A 89 -1.49 -3.06 -17.72
CA GLY A 89 -0.60 -3.96 -17.00
C GLY A 89 -1.20 -4.55 -15.72
N THR A 90 -0.32 -5.01 -14.84
CA THR A 90 -0.70 -5.69 -13.59
C THR A 90 -0.12 -4.96 -12.39
N ASN A 91 -0.96 -4.74 -11.39
CA ASN A 91 -0.56 -4.20 -10.09
C ASN A 91 -0.45 -5.35 -9.09
N PHE A 92 0.51 -5.22 -8.18
CA PHE A 92 0.71 -6.13 -7.07
C PHE A 92 0.70 -5.40 -5.73
N LEU A 93 0.06 -6.04 -4.76
CA LEU A 93 0.04 -5.64 -3.37
C LEU A 93 0.53 -6.82 -2.55
N TYR A 94 1.59 -6.62 -1.78
CA TYR A 94 2.18 -7.63 -0.94
C TYR A 94 1.93 -7.26 0.52
N VAL A 95 1.36 -8.16 1.31
CA VAL A 95 1.13 -7.94 2.74
C VAL A 95 1.93 -8.96 3.52
N TYR A 96 2.81 -8.52 4.41
CA TYR A 96 3.57 -9.44 5.25
C TYR A 96 2.64 -10.12 6.26
N ARG A 97 2.90 -11.38 6.59
CA ARG A 97 2.00 -12.26 7.38
C ARG A 97 1.51 -11.70 8.72
N ASP A 98 2.25 -10.78 9.32
CA ASP A 98 1.94 -10.14 10.60
C ASP A 98 1.36 -8.72 10.44
N TYR A 99 1.08 -8.30 9.20
CA TYR A 99 0.55 -6.97 8.85
C TYR A 99 1.46 -5.81 9.26
N SER A 100 2.73 -6.06 9.57
CA SER A 100 3.69 -5.00 9.93
C SER A 100 4.13 -4.17 8.72
N ARG A 101 4.14 -4.79 7.54
CA ARG A 101 4.63 -4.20 6.29
C ARG A 101 3.75 -4.55 5.11
N VAL A 102 3.71 -3.60 4.19
CA VAL A 102 3.09 -3.74 2.88
C VAL A 102 4.09 -3.34 1.80
N ARG A 103 4.06 -4.00 0.64
CA ARG A 103 4.73 -3.50 -0.57
C ARG A 103 3.72 -3.31 -1.69
N VAL A 104 3.97 -2.29 -2.49
CA VAL A 104 3.08 -1.91 -3.59
C VAL A 104 3.92 -1.78 -4.85
N ALA A 105 3.52 -2.48 -5.89
CA ALA A 105 4.12 -2.39 -7.21
C ALA A 105 2.99 -2.15 -8.22
N MET A 106 2.85 -0.91 -8.68
CA MET A 106 1.89 -0.57 -9.72
C MET A 106 2.56 -0.64 -11.09
N SER A 107 1.79 -0.93 -12.13
CA SER A 107 2.27 -0.99 -13.50
C SER A 107 2.95 0.32 -13.96
N PHE A 108 2.47 1.46 -13.46
CA PHE A 108 3.01 2.79 -13.75
C PHE A 108 4.22 3.18 -12.87
N TYR A 109 4.62 2.35 -11.90
CA TYR A 109 5.84 2.57 -11.10
C TYR A 109 7.14 2.15 -11.83
N LYS A 110 7.06 1.80 -13.12
CA LYS A 110 8.22 1.51 -13.98
C LYS A 110 9.18 0.47 -13.38
N GLY A 111 8.61 -0.60 -12.81
CA GLY A 111 9.37 -1.70 -12.23
C GLY A 111 9.85 -1.48 -10.79
N LYS A 112 9.48 -0.37 -10.15
CA LYS A 112 9.78 -0.13 -8.73
C LYS A 112 8.70 -0.72 -7.82
N PHE A 113 9.09 -0.97 -6.57
CA PHE A 113 8.16 -1.26 -5.50
C PHE A 113 8.42 -0.43 -4.26
N TYR A 114 7.34 0.03 -3.63
CA TYR A 114 7.39 0.89 -2.44
C TYR A 114 6.92 0.10 -1.23
N GLN A 115 7.74 0.10 -0.19
CA GLN A 115 7.43 -0.53 1.08
C GLN A 115 6.86 0.50 2.04
N TYR A 116 5.85 0.08 2.76
CA TYR A 116 5.15 0.85 3.77
C TYR A 116 5.16 0.07 5.08
N ARG A 117 5.32 0.79 6.18
CA ARG A 117 5.20 0.26 7.55
C ARG A 117 3.89 0.70 8.17
N LYS A 118 3.40 -0.07 9.14
CA LYS A 118 2.18 0.29 9.88
C LYS A 118 2.34 1.66 10.54
N PHE A 119 1.35 2.52 10.38
CA PHE A 119 1.31 3.85 10.97
C PHE A 119 1.10 3.76 12.48
N ILE A 120 1.88 4.55 13.23
CA ILE A 120 1.72 4.71 14.68
C ILE A 120 1.07 6.07 14.93
N GLU A 121 -0.04 6.08 15.67
CA GLU A 121 -0.75 7.32 15.98
C GLU A 121 0.16 8.30 16.74
N GLY A 122 0.16 9.56 16.30
CA GLY A 122 1.06 10.60 16.82
C GLY A 122 2.37 10.77 16.02
N GLU A 123 2.67 9.90 15.05
CA GLU A 123 3.78 10.16 14.13
C GLU A 123 3.47 11.32 13.19
N ASP A 124 4.43 12.23 13.04
CA ASP A 124 4.39 13.26 12.01
C ASP A 124 4.67 12.61 10.65
N ILE A 125 3.66 12.62 9.78
CA ILE A 125 3.71 12.05 8.43
C ILE A 125 3.92 13.17 7.38
N ASN A 126 3.83 14.44 7.80
CA ASN A 126 3.89 15.60 6.92
C ASN A 126 5.32 16.13 6.73
N THR A 127 6.33 15.49 7.35
CA THR A 127 7.73 15.95 7.35
C THR A 127 8.59 15.35 6.25
N ILE A 128 8.04 15.01 5.09
CA ILE A 128 8.89 15.03 3.90
C ILE A 128 8.87 16.47 3.44
N PRO A 129 9.98 17.22 3.54
CA PRO A 129 10.02 18.56 3.00
C PRO A 129 9.73 18.42 1.51
N THR A 130 8.62 19.00 1.06
CA THR A 130 8.45 19.34 -0.34
C THR A 130 9.68 20.17 -0.71
N ARG A 131 10.61 19.56 -1.44
CA ARG A 131 11.69 20.31 -2.08
C ARG A 131 11.11 21.16 -3.19
#